data_AF-A0A7V3LHX9-F1
#
_entry.id   AF-A0A7V3LHX9-F1
#
_cell.length_a   1.000
_cell.length_b   1.000
_cell.length_c   1.000
_cell.angle_alpha   90.00
_cell.angle_beta   90.00
_cell.angle_gamma   90.00
#
_symmetry.space_group_name_H-M   'P 1'
#
loop_
_entity.id
_entity.type
_entity.pdbx_description
1 polymer ?
#
loop_
_entity_poly.entity_id
_entity_poly.type
_entity_poly.pdbx_seq_one_letter_code
_entity_poly.pdbx_strand_id
1 'polypeptide(L)'
;MYSSKAFSILLLLALLTMSLVAARQPAAASLAITLPATAEDPQVFKVVFMLADSPTDNGWNAAHYRGISQLKTLGEVIETSGLSFKVKLADGRILDVGVIEKVGYSDSDIERVLRSALEKGAQMVFGTWWDSQWALSRLAEERADVLFEHCSGYPMTKSNGRNLSTYFIKQEQGDYVAGYVVGRLGHNKVGLVGTHPIPEPVRGINGFTLGLQRGLQEAGYDPKSAEVRVVWINSWLDVQKEQLAADGLIAEGYKIIRQMADTPYSSQTACQEPGVMAIGYGTDVTPYAPCSLVTNEWNWGPYYVTRIQEALAGTWKPHDWWGGFEADAVVMAGWNEKLVPAEVRAAAEQIIADIKAGFEPFCGPLSGTGLNPDNKEVRIEVPQGKCLTDMDLLTMQWFVDGVKGEYPSPPPEGHKLELKDAPTPVPTPAEQ
;
A
#
# COMPACT_ATOMS: atom_id res chain seq x y z
N MET A 1 -12.99 14.89 -71.45
CA MET A 1 -12.67 15.22 -72.85
C MET A 1 -12.37 16.71 -72.92
N TYR A 2 -11.37 17.10 -73.73
CA TYR A 2 -10.62 18.38 -73.80
C TYR A 2 -9.40 18.43 -72.85
N SER A 3 -8.17 18.10 -73.28
CA SER A 3 -7.29 18.71 -74.31
C SER A 3 -6.79 20.09 -73.85
N SER A 4 -5.59 20.20 -73.28
CA SER A 4 -4.30 20.43 -73.95
C SER A 4 -3.92 21.90 -74.09
N LYS A 5 -2.64 22.17 -73.77
CA LYS A 5 -1.72 23.16 -74.35
C LYS A 5 -1.33 24.33 -73.44
N ALA A 6 -0.07 24.21 -73.01
CA ALA A 6 0.82 25.32 -72.73
C ALA A 6 0.97 26.24 -73.96
N PHE A 7 1.12 27.53 -73.71
CA PHE A 7 1.81 28.46 -74.61
C PHE A 7 2.56 29.50 -73.79
N SER A 8 3.85 29.61 -74.08
CA SER A 8 4.81 30.58 -73.54
C SER A 8 4.76 31.92 -74.29
N ILE A 9 5.62 32.87 -73.86
CA ILE A 9 6.13 34.11 -74.55
C ILE A 9 5.47 35.39 -74.00
N LEU A 10 6.11 36.18 -73.12
CA LEU A 10 7.23 37.17 -73.25
C LEU A 10 6.78 38.62 -73.59
N LEU A 11 7.31 39.56 -72.79
CA LEU A 11 7.50 41.02 -72.97
C LEU A 11 6.28 41.96 -72.96
N LEU A 12 6.24 42.94 -72.05
CA LEU A 12 6.72 44.32 -72.30
C LEU A 12 6.60 45.25 -71.06
N LEU A 13 7.52 46.22 -71.00
CA LEU A 13 7.78 47.19 -69.94
C LEU A 13 6.66 48.25 -69.77
N ALA A 14 6.47 48.73 -68.54
CA ALA A 14 6.29 50.15 -68.25
C ALA A 14 6.66 50.48 -66.79
N LEU A 15 7.53 51.49 -66.63
CA LEU A 15 8.10 51.98 -65.38
C LEU A 15 7.06 52.70 -64.50
N LEU A 16 7.18 52.54 -63.18
CA LEU A 16 7.01 53.68 -62.27
C LEU A 16 7.85 53.50 -60.99
N THR A 17 8.71 54.49 -60.80
CA THR A 17 9.73 54.65 -59.78
C THR A 17 9.14 55.01 -58.42
N MET A 18 9.52 54.30 -57.36
CA MET A 18 9.55 54.86 -56.00
C MET A 18 10.71 54.26 -55.21
N SER A 19 11.71 55.10 -54.95
CA SER A 19 12.90 54.81 -54.16
C SER A 19 12.58 54.89 -52.67
N LEU A 20 12.85 53.85 -51.88
CA LEU A 20 13.03 53.97 -50.43
C LEU A 20 14.01 52.93 -49.89
N VAL A 21 15.26 53.42 -49.72
CA VAL A 21 16.19 53.23 -48.61
C VAL A 21 16.11 51.90 -47.83
N ALA A 22 17.14 51.07 -48.01
CA ALA A 22 17.45 49.95 -47.15
C ALA A 22 17.92 50.43 -45.76
N ALA A 23 17.10 50.25 -44.74
CA ALA A 23 17.50 50.37 -43.34
C ALA A 23 17.92 48.98 -42.81
N ARG A 24 19.22 48.80 -42.55
CA ARG A 24 19.73 47.70 -41.71
C ARG A 24 19.23 47.91 -40.28
N GLN A 25 18.42 46.99 -39.77
CA GLN A 25 18.12 46.94 -38.33
C GLN A 25 19.31 46.30 -37.57
N PRO A 26 19.72 46.87 -36.42
CA PRO A 26 20.71 46.26 -35.55
C PRO A 26 20.07 45.10 -34.76
N ALA A 27 20.82 44.01 -34.59
CA ALA A 27 20.44 42.90 -33.73
C ALA A 27 20.30 43.39 -32.28
N ALA A 28 19.14 43.15 -31.67
CA ALA A 28 18.91 43.39 -30.25
C ALA A 28 19.69 42.34 -29.45
N ALA A 29 20.69 42.78 -28.68
CA ALA A 29 21.34 41.95 -27.68
C ALA A 29 20.40 41.81 -26.47
N SER A 30 19.80 40.63 -26.31
CA SER A 30 19.11 40.26 -25.07
C SER A 30 20.15 40.10 -23.96
N LEU A 31 20.16 41.02 -22.98
CA LEU A 31 20.82 40.79 -21.71
C LEU A 31 20.04 39.70 -20.95
N ALA A 32 20.60 38.48 -20.93
CA ALA A 32 20.17 37.45 -20.01
C ALA A 32 20.58 37.85 -18.59
N ILE A 33 19.59 38.19 -17.76
CA ILE A 33 19.77 38.27 -16.31
C ILE A 33 19.82 36.82 -15.81
N THR A 34 21.03 36.31 -15.58
CA THR A 34 21.23 35.07 -14.83
C THR A 34 20.95 35.36 -13.36
N LEU A 35 19.76 34.99 -12.89
CA LEU A 35 19.53 34.76 -11.47
C LEU A 35 20.40 33.57 -11.04
N PRO A 36 21.04 33.59 -9.86
CA PRO A 36 21.75 32.45 -9.37
C PRO A 36 20.71 31.37 -9.05
N ALA A 37 20.60 30.36 -9.91
CA ALA A 37 20.14 29.06 -9.48
C ALA A 37 21.11 28.63 -8.37
N THR A 38 20.60 28.41 -7.16
CA THR A 38 21.34 27.66 -6.15
C THR A 38 21.65 26.31 -6.80
N ALA A 39 22.88 26.15 -7.30
CA ALA A 39 23.33 24.89 -7.86
C ALA A 39 23.25 23.86 -6.74
N GLU A 40 22.31 22.92 -6.86
CA GLU A 40 22.35 21.71 -6.05
C GLU A 40 23.72 21.08 -6.22
N ASP A 41 24.37 20.77 -5.10
CA ASP A 41 25.61 20.01 -5.12
C ASP A 41 25.29 18.67 -5.79
N PRO A 42 25.88 18.35 -6.97
CA PRO A 42 25.59 17.13 -7.70
C PRO A 42 25.92 15.85 -6.92
N GLN A 43 26.51 15.98 -5.72
CA GLN A 43 26.72 14.88 -4.78
C GLN A 43 25.54 14.60 -3.84
N VAL A 44 24.53 15.48 -3.73
CA VAL A 44 23.39 15.28 -2.85
C VAL A 44 22.20 14.75 -3.64
N PHE A 45 21.66 13.59 -3.22
CA PHE A 45 20.39 13.05 -3.70
C PHE A 45 19.32 13.22 -2.65
N LYS A 46 18.32 14.06 -2.90
CA LYS A 46 17.29 14.39 -1.90
C LYS A 46 15.99 13.63 -2.10
N VAL A 47 15.61 12.89 -1.07
CA VAL A 47 14.36 12.11 -1.02
C VAL A 47 13.49 12.65 0.10
N VAL A 48 12.21 12.90 -0.17
CA VAL A 48 11.25 13.34 0.84
C VAL A 48 10.16 12.28 1.04
N PHE A 49 9.93 11.90 2.29
CA PHE A 49 8.77 11.13 2.70
C PHE A 49 7.78 12.06 3.37
N MET A 50 6.54 12.02 2.91
CA MET A 50 5.42 12.68 3.58
C MET A 50 4.65 11.62 4.36
N LEU A 51 4.31 11.92 5.61
CA LEU A 51 3.45 11.10 6.46
C LEU A 51 2.14 11.85 6.73
N ALA A 52 1.01 11.13 6.72
CA ALA A 52 -0.29 11.72 6.98
C ALA A 52 -0.34 12.32 8.40
N ASP A 53 0.21 11.59 9.37
CA ASP A 53 0.33 12.00 10.77
C ASP A 53 1.74 11.69 11.30
N SER A 54 1.88 11.46 12.61
CA SER A 54 3.15 11.24 13.30
C SER A 54 3.41 9.74 13.55
N PRO A 55 4.67 9.28 13.50
CA PRO A 55 5.07 7.94 13.94
C PRO A 55 4.70 7.58 15.39
N THR A 56 4.23 8.54 16.20
CA THR A 56 3.72 8.28 17.55
C THR A 56 2.39 7.53 17.58
N ASP A 57 1.76 7.29 16.42
CA ASP A 57 0.57 6.45 16.30
C ASP A 57 0.83 4.97 16.65
N ASN A 58 2.10 4.55 16.64
CA ASN A 58 2.56 3.18 16.86
C ASN A 58 1.90 2.16 15.92
N GLY A 59 1.50 2.59 14.72
CA GLY A 59 0.88 1.74 13.70
C GLY A 59 1.30 2.13 12.29
N TRP A 60 0.45 2.83 11.53
CA TRP A 60 0.70 3.12 10.10
C TRP A 60 1.92 4.02 9.85
N ASN A 61 1.95 5.21 10.44
CA ASN A 61 3.05 6.14 10.26
C ASN A 61 4.32 5.61 10.95
N ALA A 62 4.18 4.89 12.07
CA ALA A 62 5.28 4.16 12.70
C ALA A 62 5.90 3.10 11.78
N ALA A 63 5.09 2.32 11.06
CA ALA A 63 5.55 1.31 10.12
C ALA A 63 6.32 1.96 8.95
N HIS A 64 5.78 3.03 8.38
CA HIS A 64 6.47 3.79 7.34
C HIS A 64 7.80 4.35 7.83
N TYR A 65 7.83 4.95 9.02
CA TYR A 65 9.06 5.49 9.59
C TYR A 65 10.09 4.41 9.95
N ARG A 66 9.66 3.22 10.38
CA ARG A 66 10.53 2.03 10.52
C ARG A 66 11.18 1.70 9.18
N GLY A 67 10.41 1.66 8.10
CA GLY A 67 10.94 1.47 6.75
C GLY A 67 11.91 2.57 6.30
N ILE A 68 11.56 3.84 6.51
CA ILE A 68 12.42 5.00 6.19
C ILE A 68 13.74 4.89 6.96
N SER A 69 13.70 4.51 8.23
CA SER A 69 14.89 4.38 9.07
C SER A 69 15.85 3.29 8.58
N GLN A 70 15.38 2.28 7.83
CA GLN A 70 16.26 1.27 7.22
C GLN A 70 17.18 1.86 6.15
N LEU A 71 16.88 3.04 5.58
CA LEU A 71 17.78 3.73 4.64
C LEU A 71 19.11 4.13 5.29
N LYS A 72 19.18 4.20 6.62
CA LYS A 72 20.45 4.38 7.36
C LYS A 72 21.45 3.25 7.11
N THR A 73 20.99 2.08 6.65
CA THR A 73 21.87 0.95 6.30
C THR A 73 22.62 1.14 4.98
N LEU A 74 22.24 2.13 4.17
CA LEU A 74 22.89 2.41 2.87
C LEU A 74 24.28 3.03 2.99
N GLY A 75 24.69 3.48 4.18
CA GLY A 75 25.99 4.12 4.40
C GLY A 75 26.16 4.69 5.80
N GLU A 76 27.08 5.64 5.94
CA GLU A 76 27.37 6.29 7.23
C GLU A 76 26.37 7.42 7.49
N VAL A 77 25.64 7.39 8.61
CA VAL A 77 24.78 8.51 9.01
C VAL A 77 25.64 9.67 9.48
N ILE A 78 25.63 10.77 8.73
CA ILE A 78 26.46 11.96 9.00
C ILE A 78 25.70 13.11 9.66
N GLU A 79 24.37 13.10 9.56
CA GLU A 79 23.50 14.13 10.16
C GLU A 79 22.15 13.51 10.52
N THR A 80 21.54 13.95 11.62
CA THR A 80 20.16 13.60 12.01
C THR A 80 19.50 14.83 12.62
N SER A 81 18.28 15.13 12.18
CA SER A 81 17.45 16.23 12.67
C SER A 81 16.00 15.76 12.74
N GLY A 82 15.54 15.46 13.96
CA GLY A 82 14.24 14.84 14.17
C GLY A 82 14.14 13.48 13.47
N LEU A 83 13.12 13.32 12.62
CA LEU A 83 12.90 12.13 11.78
C LEU A 83 13.76 12.13 10.50
N SER A 84 14.37 13.26 10.14
CA SER A 84 15.17 13.42 8.92
C SER A 84 16.64 13.12 9.20
N PHE A 85 17.38 12.64 8.19
CA PHE A 85 18.80 12.30 8.33
C PHE A 85 19.52 12.32 6.99
N LYS A 86 20.85 12.43 7.05
CA LYS A 86 21.72 12.31 5.88
C LYS A 86 22.62 11.09 5.99
N VAL A 87 22.75 10.36 4.90
CA VAL A 87 23.60 9.17 4.78
C VAL A 87 24.67 9.41 3.73
N LYS A 88 25.93 9.30 4.12
CA LYS A 88 27.06 9.27 3.17
C LYS A 88 27.19 7.87 2.59
N LEU A 89 26.96 7.77 1.29
CA LEU A 89 27.02 6.54 0.52
C LEU A 89 28.48 6.15 0.21
N ALA A 90 28.69 4.89 -0.15
CA ALA A 90 30.02 4.35 -0.45
C ALA A 90 30.72 5.04 -1.63
N ASP A 91 29.96 5.57 -2.59
CA ASP A 91 30.48 6.30 -3.75
C ASP A 91 30.73 7.80 -3.47
N GLY A 92 30.56 8.24 -2.22
CA GLY A 92 30.79 9.61 -1.78
C GLY A 92 29.56 10.52 -1.87
N ARG A 93 28.48 10.11 -2.53
CA ARG A 93 27.22 10.86 -2.55
C ARG A 93 26.59 10.93 -1.17
N ILE A 94 25.77 11.95 -0.96
CA ILE A 94 24.96 12.14 0.24
C ILE A 94 23.50 11.88 -0.12
N LEU A 95 22.88 10.89 0.52
CA LEU A 95 21.44 10.74 0.51
C LEU A 95 20.84 11.64 1.61
N ASP A 96 20.10 12.68 1.21
CA ASP A 96 19.38 13.58 2.12
C ASP A 96 17.93 13.13 2.26
N VAL A 97 17.60 12.47 3.38
CA VAL A 97 16.27 11.92 3.65
C VAL A 97 15.50 12.91 4.52
N GLY A 98 14.56 13.62 3.88
CA GLY A 98 13.58 14.47 4.55
C GLY A 98 12.33 13.69 4.93
N VAL A 99 11.83 13.89 6.14
CA VAL A 99 10.54 13.36 6.60
C VAL A 99 9.66 14.53 7.04
N ILE A 100 8.48 14.65 6.46
CA ILE A 100 7.48 15.65 6.81
C ILE A 100 6.28 14.93 7.42
N GLU A 101 6.07 15.09 8.73
CA GLU A 101 4.93 14.53 9.44
C GLU A 101 3.72 15.48 9.47
N LYS A 102 2.54 14.94 9.79
CA LYS A 102 1.31 15.72 9.99
C LYS A 102 0.92 16.56 8.78
N VAL A 103 1.06 15.99 7.59
CA VAL A 103 0.62 16.63 6.35
C VAL A 103 -0.91 16.71 6.27
N GLY A 104 -1.61 15.75 6.90
CA GLY A 104 -3.07 15.67 6.90
C GLY A 104 -3.66 15.03 5.64
N TYR A 105 -4.98 15.10 5.52
CA TYR A 105 -5.76 14.38 4.50
C TYR A 105 -6.35 15.30 3.42
N SER A 106 -6.22 16.62 3.57
CA SER A 106 -6.73 17.58 2.60
C SER A 106 -5.80 17.68 1.39
N ASP A 107 -6.32 17.40 0.19
CA ASP A 107 -5.57 17.49 -1.06
C ASP A 107 -4.84 18.84 -1.24
N SER A 108 -5.44 19.95 -0.77
CA SER A 108 -4.80 21.27 -0.83
C SER A 108 -3.59 21.42 0.08
N ASP A 109 -3.63 20.82 1.28
CA ASP A 109 -2.50 20.85 2.21
C ASP A 109 -1.38 19.92 1.73
N ILE A 110 -1.74 18.75 1.21
CA ILE A 110 -0.81 17.80 0.60
C ILE A 110 -0.08 18.46 -0.57
N GLU A 111 -0.81 19.07 -1.50
CA GLU A 111 -0.19 19.74 -2.65
C GLU A 111 0.73 20.88 -2.20
N ARG A 112 0.30 21.70 -1.22
CA ARG A 112 1.13 22.79 -0.68
C ARG A 112 2.44 22.27 -0.08
N VAL A 113 2.38 21.21 0.73
CA VAL A 113 3.58 20.60 1.33
C VAL A 113 4.48 19.99 0.26
N LEU A 114 3.90 19.26 -0.69
CA LEU A 114 4.62 18.63 -1.78
C LEU A 114 5.32 19.67 -2.67
N ARG A 115 4.64 20.76 -3.05
CA ARG A 115 5.25 21.89 -3.79
C ARG A 115 6.43 22.49 -3.01
N SER A 116 6.30 22.68 -1.69
CA SER A 116 7.41 23.17 -0.88
C SER A 116 8.60 22.20 -0.85
N ALA A 117 8.36 20.89 -0.83
CA ALA A 117 9.43 19.89 -0.92
C ALA A 117 10.16 19.97 -2.27
N LEU A 118 9.39 20.11 -3.37
CA LEU A 118 9.91 20.24 -4.73
C LEU A 118 10.69 21.55 -4.96
N GLU A 119 10.26 22.66 -4.37
CA GLU A 119 10.98 23.95 -4.38
C GLU A 119 12.30 23.87 -3.59
N LYS A 120 12.36 23.01 -2.57
CA LYS A 120 13.55 22.73 -1.77
C LYS A 120 14.43 21.61 -2.35
N GLY A 121 14.22 21.23 -3.61
CA GLY A 121 15.13 20.34 -4.32
C GLY A 121 14.86 18.85 -4.15
N ALA A 122 13.65 18.43 -3.75
CA ALA A 122 13.34 17.01 -3.72
C ALA A 122 13.42 16.41 -5.13
N GLN A 123 14.24 15.37 -5.30
CA GLN A 123 14.40 14.62 -6.55
C GLN A 123 13.56 13.34 -6.57
N MET A 124 13.13 12.89 -5.39
CA MET A 124 12.20 11.79 -5.23
C MET A 124 11.26 12.07 -4.07
N VAL A 125 9.97 11.78 -4.22
CA VAL A 125 8.97 11.97 -3.15
C VAL A 125 8.09 10.74 -2.98
N PHE A 126 7.91 10.33 -1.72
CA PHE A 126 6.98 9.30 -1.31
C PHE A 126 5.77 9.94 -0.61
N GLY A 127 4.58 9.69 -1.15
CA GLY A 127 3.31 9.87 -0.46
C GLY A 127 2.89 8.55 0.17
N THR A 128 2.92 8.45 1.50
CA THR A 128 2.78 7.17 2.22
C THR A 128 1.34 6.86 2.65
N TRP A 129 0.34 7.43 1.99
CA TRP A 129 -1.07 7.12 2.27
C TRP A 129 -1.96 7.45 1.07
N TRP A 130 -3.16 6.90 1.13
CA TRP A 130 -4.18 6.98 0.09
C TRP A 130 -4.39 8.38 -0.48
N ASP A 131 -4.79 9.35 0.34
CA ASP A 131 -5.24 10.69 -0.09
C ASP A 131 -4.15 11.50 -0.79
N SER A 132 -2.87 11.11 -0.66
CA SER A 132 -1.77 11.77 -1.35
C SER A 132 -1.77 11.59 -2.87
N GLN A 133 -2.59 10.65 -3.37
CA GLN A 133 -2.74 10.28 -4.77
C GLN A 133 -2.83 11.46 -5.75
N TRP A 134 -3.78 12.37 -5.52
CA TRP A 134 -4.14 13.38 -6.51
C TRP A 134 -3.08 14.47 -6.62
N ALA A 135 -2.57 14.94 -5.48
CA ALA A 135 -1.44 15.87 -5.45
C ALA A 135 -0.19 15.27 -6.11
N LEU A 136 0.18 14.01 -5.79
CA LEU A 136 1.32 13.36 -6.43
C LEU A 136 1.11 13.22 -7.94
N SER A 137 -0.07 12.77 -8.37
CA SER A 137 -0.37 12.60 -9.80
C SER A 137 -0.31 13.91 -10.56
N ARG A 138 -0.89 15.01 -10.02
CA ARG A 138 -0.83 16.32 -10.68
C ARG A 138 0.61 16.83 -10.79
N LEU A 139 1.39 16.75 -9.72
CA LEU A 139 2.76 17.27 -9.74
C LEU A 139 3.73 16.38 -10.50
N ALA A 140 3.45 15.08 -10.65
CA ALA A 140 4.19 14.22 -11.55
C ALA A 140 4.05 14.66 -13.02
N GLU A 141 2.89 15.19 -13.42
CA GLU A 141 2.68 15.78 -14.75
C GLU A 141 3.47 17.10 -14.92
N GLU A 142 3.60 17.89 -13.86
CA GLU A 142 4.31 19.18 -13.86
C GLU A 142 5.84 19.04 -13.75
N ARG A 143 6.34 17.98 -13.10
CA ARG A 143 7.76 17.80 -12.73
C ARG A 143 8.32 16.48 -13.23
N ALA A 144 8.58 16.41 -14.53
CA ALA A 144 9.18 15.24 -15.19
C ALA A 144 10.61 14.91 -14.71
N ASP A 145 11.26 15.84 -14.01
CA ASP A 145 12.59 15.70 -13.41
C ASP A 145 12.59 15.05 -12.02
N VAL A 146 11.41 14.84 -11.42
CA VAL A 146 11.25 14.25 -10.08
C VAL A 146 10.54 12.90 -10.17
N LEU A 147 10.97 11.96 -9.33
CA LEU A 147 10.36 10.64 -9.18
C LEU A 147 9.30 10.66 -8.06
N PHE A 148 8.15 10.04 -8.29
CA PHE A 148 7.02 10.00 -7.38
C PHE A 148 6.63 8.55 -7.07
N GLU A 149 6.39 8.27 -5.80
CA GLU A 149 5.98 6.96 -5.28
C GLU A 149 4.74 7.14 -4.41
N HIS A 150 3.61 6.59 -4.83
CA HIS A 150 2.33 6.68 -4.13
C HIS A 150 1.96 5.35 -3.46
N CYS A 151 1.75 5.38 -2.13
CA CYS A 151 1.30 4.22 -1.35
C CYS A 151 -0.23 4.08 -1.41
N SER A 152 -0.76 2.98 -1.94
CA SER A 152 -2.21 2.82 -2.08
C SER A 152 -2.66 1.36 -2.26
N GLY A 153 -3.58 0.89 -1.42
CA GLY A 153 -4.12 -0.48 -1.46
C GLY A 153 -5.27 -0.74 -2.44
N TYR A 154 -5.67 0.27 -3.21
CA TYR A 154 -6.77 0.18 -4.18
C TYR A 154 -6.40 0.98 -5.45
N PRO A 155 -6.58 0.48 -6.68
CA PRO A 155 -6.11 1.20 -7.86
C PRO A 155 -7.07 2.32 -8.27
N MET A 156 -6.98 3.49 -7.63
CA MET A 156 -7.61 4.73 -8.13
C MET A 156 -6.67 5.55 -9.02
N THR A 157 -5.36 5.38 -8.83
CA THR A 157 -4.31 5.87 -9.73
C THR A 157 -3.43 4.70 -10.12
N LYS A 158 -2.88 4.77 -11.33
CA LYS A 158 -1.83 3.88 -11.81
C LYS A 158 -0.57 4.69 -12.07
N SER A 159 0.55 3.99 -12.18
CA SER A 159 1.77 4.54 -12.72
C SER A 159 1.51 5.24 -14.06
N ASN A 160 2.16 6.39 -14.27
CA ASN A 160 1.95 7.20 -15.47
C ASN A 160 2.92 6.85 -16.62
N GLY A 161 3.66 5.75 -16.48
CA GLY A 161 4.66 5.29 -17.45
C GLY A 161 5.89 6.20 -17.59
N ARG A 162 6.04 7.24 -16.76
CA ARG A 162 7.18 8.17 -16.80
C ARG A 162 7.90 8.30 -15.46
N ASN A 163 7.24 8.86 -14.46
CA ASN A 163 7.86 9.30 -13.21
C ASN A 163 6.96 9.12 -11.97
N LEU A 164 5.80 8.49 -12.12
CA LEU A 164 4.93 8.10 -11.00
C LEU A 164 4.83 6.58 -10.94
N SER A 165 5.11 6.03 -9.77
CA SER A 165 4.85 4.64 -9.39
C SER A 165 3.77 4.56 -8.32
N THR A 166 3.08 3.43 -8.27
CA THR A 166 2.23 3.06 -7.14
C THR A 166 2.80 1.84 -6.44
N TYR A 167 2.58 1.73 -5.13
CA TYR A 167 3.06 0.60 -4.35
C TYR A 167 2.13 0.27 -3.18
N PHE A 168 1.99 -1.02 -2.89
CA PHE A 168 1.31 -1.50 -1.70
C PHE A 168 1.77 -2.90 -1.31
N ILE A 169 1.28 -3.38 -0.17
CA ILE A 169 1.60 -4.71 0.35
C ILE A 169 0.41 -5.66 0.31
N LYS A 170 0.70 -6.94 0.09
CA LYS A 170 -0.29 -8.04 0.13
C LYS A 170 -0.56 -8.47 1.57
N GLN A 171 -1.04 -7.54 2.39
CA GLN A 171 -1.24 -7.77 3.83
C GLN A 171 -2.17 -8.94 4.16
N GLU A 172 -3.10 -9.24 3.26
CA GLU A 172 -4.00 -10.39 3.38
C GLU A 172 -3.27 -11.73 3.47
N GLN A 173 -2.02 -11.83 2.98
CA GLN A 173 -1.18 -13.01 3.20
C GLN A 173 -0.80 -13.17 4.68
N GLY A 174 -0.41 -12.08 5.35
CA GLY A 174 -0.12 -12.09 6.78
C GLY A 174 -1.38 -12.29 7.62
N ASP A 175 -2.51 -11.74 7.19
CA ASP A 175 -3.79 -11.96 7.84
C ASP A 175 -4.22 -13.43 7.79
N TYR A 176 -4.01 -14.10 6.66
CA TYR A 176 -4.23 -15.54 6.53
C TYR A 176 -3.40 -16.33 7.54
N VAL A 177 -2.10 -16.02 7.68
CA VAL A 177 -1.23 -16.69 8.65
C VAL A 177 -1.68 -16.40 10.09
N ALA A 178 -2.07 -15.16 10.41
CA ALA A 178 -2.60 -14.81 11.73
C ALA A 178 -3.89 -15.57 12.06
N GLY A 179 -4.82 -15.66 11.10
CA GLY A 179 -6.04 -16.45 11.25
C GLY A 179 -5.76 -17.93 11.47
N TYR A 180 -4.82 -18.49 10.70
CA TYR A 180 -4.37 -19.87 10.84
C TYR A 180 -3.87 -20.18 12.24
N VAL A 181 -3.05 -19.30 12.83
CA VAL A 181 -2.56 -19.45 14.22
C VAL A 181 -3.75 -19.54 15.20
N VAL A 182 -4.73 -18.65 15.07
CA VAL A 182 -5.93 -18.65 15.93
C VAL A 182 -6.71 -19.96 15.80
N GLY A 183 -6.94 -20.42 14.57
CA GLY A 183 -7.66 -21.67 14.31
C GLY A 183 -6.91 -22.89 14.84
N ARG A 184 -5.57 -22.92 14.69
CA ARG A 184 -4.74 -24.03 15.19
C ARG A 184 -4.75 -24.15 16.70
N LEU A 185 -5.00 -23.06 17.42
CA LEU A 185 -5.20 -23.03 18.87
C LEU A 185 -6.63 -23.46 19.27
N GLY A 186 -7.51 -23.76 18.31
CA GLY A 186 -8.88 -24.22 18.55
C GLY A 186 -9.89 -23.09 18.82
N HIS A 187 -9.52 -21.84 18.59
CA HIS A 187 -10.43 -20.72 18.70
C HIS A 187 -11.18 -20.51 17.39
N ASN A 188 -12.51 -20.47 17.45
CA ASN A 188 -13.36 -20.30 16.27
C ASN A 188 -14.14 -18.98 16.24
N LYS A 189 -14.27 -18.26 17.37
CA LYS A 189 -14.97 -16.97 17.44
C LYS A 189 -13.98 -15.83 17.63
N VAL A 190 -13.97 -14.88 16.69
CA VAL A 190 -13.07 -13.72 16.69
C VAL A 190 -13.89 -12.44 16.51
N GLY A 191 -13.70 -11.49 17.42
CA GLY A 191 -14.18 -10.12 17.24
C GLY A 191 -13.14 -9.32 16.45
N LEU A 192 -13.58 -8.57 15.45
CA LEU A 192 -12.69 -7.81 14.57
C LEU A 192 -13.13 -6.34 14.55
N VAL A 193 -12.20 -5.45 14.89
CA VAL A 193 -12.39 -3.99 14.81
C VAL A 193 -11.90 -3.52 13.45
N GLY A 194 -12.83 -3.29 12.51
CA GLY A 194 -12.56 -2.92 11.12
C GLY A 194 -12.62 -1.41 10.91
N THR A 195 -11.83 -0.87 9.98
CA THR A 195 -11.76 0.57 9.69
C THR A 195 -12.90 1.01 8.75
N HIS A 196 -12.74 0.79 7.45
CA HIS A 196 -13.69 1.14 6.41
C HIS A 196 -14.11 -0.09 5.60
N PRO A 197 -15.39 -0.19 5.18
CA PRO A 197 -15.87 -1.32 4.38
C PRO A 197 -15.50 -1.18 2.90
N ILE A 198 -14.20 -1.02 2.61
CA ILE A 198 -13.61 -0.90 1.28
C ILE A 198 -12.70 -2.11 0.99
N PRO A 199 -12.22 -2.31 -0.26
CA PRO A 199 -11.55 -3.57 -0.63
C PRO A 199 -10.35 -3.95 0.22
N GLU A 200 -9.56 -3.00 0.70
CA GLU A 200 -8.37 -3.30 1.48
C GLU A 200 -8.68 -3.99 2.83
N PRO A 201 -9.49 -3.42 3.74
CA PRO A 201 -9.93 -4.14 4.93
C PRO A 201 -10.72 -5.41 4.61
N VAL A 202 -11.54 -5.42 3.57
CA VAL A 202 -12.32 -6.62 3.20
C VAL A 202 -11.41 -7.79 2.82
N ARG A 203 -10.33 -7.54 2.07
CA ARG A 203 -9.32 -8.57 1.75
C ARG A 203 -8.67 -9.13 3.00
N GLY A 204 -8.23 -8.27 3.93
CA GLY A 204 -7.59 -8.73 5.17
C GLY A 204 -8.54 -9.55 6.05
N ILE A 205 -9.81 -9.13 6.15
CA ILE A 205 -10.85 -9.88 6.87
C ILE A 205 -11.04 -11.26 6.25
N ASN A 206 -11.20 -11.33 4.92
CA ASN A 206 -11.38 -12.60 4.23
C ASN A 206 -10.13 -13.49 4.34
N GLY A 207 -8.94 -12.94 4.17
CA GLY A 207 -7.68 -13.66 4.35
C GLY A 207 -7.59 -14.30 5.74
N PHE A 208 -7.84 -13.50 6.77
CA PHE A 208 -7.89 -13.98 8.16
C PHE A 208 -8.91 -15.10 8.36
N THR A 209 -10.14 -14.95 7.86
CA THR A 209 -11.19 -15.96 8.00
C THR A 209 -10.84 -17.26 7.29
N LEU A 210 -10.24 -17.21 6.09
CA LEU A 210 -9.81 -18.41 5.37
C LEU A 210 -8.67 -19.13 6.11
N GLY A 211 -7.72 -18.38 6.66
CA GLY A 211 -6.66 -18.91 7.51
C GLY A 211 -7.24 -19.60 8.76
N LEU A 212 -8.16 -18.93 9.44
CA LEU A 212 -8.88 -19.43 10.61
C LEU A 212 -9.57 -20.77 10.34
N GLN A 213 -10.30 -20.87 9.23
CA GLN A 213 -10.96 -22.09 8.82
C GLN A 213 -9.98 -23.24 8.62
N ARG A 214 -8.88 -22.99 7.90
CA ARG A 214 -7.83 -24.00 7.70
C ARG A 214 -7.20 -24.42 9.03
N GLY A 215 -6.86 -23.47 9.90
CA GLY A 215 -6.28 -23.75 11.20
C GLY A 215 -7.19 -24.62 12.07
N LEU A 216 -8.50 -24.32 12.09
CA LEU A 216 -9.50 -25.13 12.78
C LEU A 216 -9.57 -26.56 12.24
N GLN A 217 -9.60 -26.70 10.90
CA GLN A 217 -9.63 -28.01 10.24
C GLN A 217 -8.43 -28.86 10.63
N GLU A 218 -7.22 -28.30 10.57
CA GLU A 218 -5.97 -28.99 10.94
C GLU A 218 -5.89 -29.30 12.45
N ALA A 219 -6.56 -28.52 13.29
CA ALA A 219 -6.71 -28.79 14.71
C ALA A 219 -7.84 -29.80 15.03
N GLY A 220 -8.55 -30.32 14.02
CA GLY A 220 -9.60 -31.34 14.19
C GLY A 220 -10.99 -30.77 14.51
N TYR A 221 -11.21 -29.48 14.31
CA TYR A 221 -12.52 -28.82 14.48
C TYR A 221 -13.25 -28.67 13.13
N ASP A 222 -14.55 -28.37 13.19
CA ASP A 222 -15.31 -28.02 11.98
C ASP A 222 -14.90 -26.62 11.48
N PRO A 223 -14.31 -26.49 10.27
CA PRO A 223 -13.96 -25.18 9.72
C PRO A 223 -15.17 -24.26 9.56
N LYS A 224 -16.38 -24.79 9.36
CA LYS A 224 -17.61 -23.98 9.21
C LYS A 224 -18.07 -23.34 10.53
N SER A 225 -17.47 -23.73 11.65
CA SER A 225 -17.72 -23.10 12.94
C SER A 225 -16.99 -21.76 13.11
N ALA A 226 -16.12 -21.38 12.16
CA ALA A 226 -15.45 -20.08 12.16
C ALA A 226 -16.47 -18.93 12.11
N GLU A 227 -16.34 -17.99 13.04
CA GLU A 227 -17.18 -16.81 13.16
C GLU A 227 -16.28 -15.58 13.40
N VAL A 228 -16.18 -14.71 12.40
CA VAL A 228 -15.45 -13.44 12.47
C VAL A 228 -16.45 -12.29 12.48
N ARG A 229 -16.66 -11.67 13.64
CA ARG A 229 -17.62 -10.59 13.85
C ARG A 229 -16.96 -9.24 13.65
N VAL A 230 -17.32 -8.55 12.57
CA VAL A 230 -16.73 -7.26 12.18
C VAL A 230 -17.55 -6.08 12.69
N VAL A 231 -16.94 -5.21 13.49
CA VAL A 231 -17.48 -3.90 13.86
C VAL A 231 -16.71 -2.82 13.11
N TRP A 232 -17.40 -2.08 12.24
CA TRP A 232 -16.82 -0.98 11.48
C TRP A 232 -16.79 0.31 12.30
N ILE A 233 -15.61 0.89 12.50
CA ILE A 233 -15.45 2.18 13.20
C ILE A 233 -15.53 3.39 12.25
N ASN A 234 -15.48 3.14 10.94
CA ASN A 234 -15.50 4.15 9.87
C ASN A 234 -14.42 5.23 10.08
N SER A 235 -13.24 4.80 10.49
CA SER A 235 -12.04 5.61 10.66
C SER A 235 -10.81 4.71 10.53
N TRP A 236 -9.72 5.24 9.99
CA TRP A 236 -8.41 4.59 10.04
C TRP A 236 -7.78 4.65 11.43
N LEU A 237 -8.01 5.77 12.14
CA LEU A 237 -7.47 6.05 13.46
C LEU A 237 -8.54 6.75 14.30
N ASP A 238 -9.00 6.11 15.37
CA ASP A 238 -9.92 6.73 16.34
C ASP A 238 -9.88 5.93 17.65
N VAL A 239 -9.04 6.37 18.58
CA VAL A 239 -8.79 5.70 19.87
C VAL A 239 -10.10 5.31 20.56
N GLN A 240 -11.05 6.23 20.63
CA GLN A 240 -12.29 6.04 21.38
C GLN A 240 -13.17 5.00 20.70
N LYS A 241 -13.32 5.08 19.37
CA LYS A 241 -14.11 4.07 18.64
C LYS A 241 -13.45 2.70 18.62
N GLU A 242 -12.13 2.63 18.53
CA GLU A 242 -11.39 1.37 18.60
C GLU A 242 -11.60 0.67 19.93
N GLN A 243 -11.46 1.40 21.04
CA GLN A 243 -11.69 0.87 22.38
C GLN A 243 -13.15 0.45 22.58
N LEU A 244 -14.11 1.31 22.22
CA LEU A 244 -15.54 1.01 22.34
C LEU A 244 -15.98 -0.21 21.51
N ALA A 245 -15.44 -0.36 20.29
CA ALA A 245 -15.72 -1.51 19.45
C ALA A 245 -15.13 -2.80 20.05
N ALA A 246 -13.90 -2.75 20.56
CA ALA A 246 -13.27 -3.88 21.24
C ALA A 246 -14.02 -4.26 22.52
N ASP A 247 -14.36 -3.31 23.37
CA ASP A 247 -15.16 -3.53 24.59
C ASP A 247 -16.53 -4.15 24.27
N GLY A 248 -17.20 -3.67 23.23
CA GLY A 248 -18.47 -4.23 22.77
C GLY A 248 -18.34 -5.69 22.34
N LEU A 249 -17.31 -6.02 21.55
CA LEU A 249 -17.03 -7.40 21.14
C LEU A 249 -16.67 -8.29 22.34
N ILE A 250 -15.90 -7.78 23.30
CA ILE A 250 -15.57 -8.53 24.53
C ILE A 250 -16.84 -8.80 25.35
N ALA A 251 -17.73 -7.81 25.47
CA ALA A 251 -19.03 -7.95 26.15
C ALA A 251 -19.98 -8.92 25.44
N GLU A 252 -19.91 -9.03 24.11
CA GLU A 252 -20.59 -10.06 23.31
C GLU A 252 -19.99 -11.47 23.49
N GLY A 253 -18.87 -11.59 24.20
CA GLY A 253 -18.23 -12.86 24.58
C GLY A 253 -17.09 -13.29 23.67
N TYR A 254 -16.62 -12.45 22.74
CA TYR A 254 -15.45 -12.76 21.91
C TYR A 254 -14.17 -12.70 22.75
N LYS A 255 -13.39 -13.79 22.72
CA LYS A 255 -12.13 -13.93 23.48
C LYS A 255 -10.87 -13.69 22.66
N ILE A 256 -11.02 -13.55 21.35
CA ILE A 256 -9.96 -13.08 20.45
C ILE A 256 -10.43 -11.76 19.83
N ILE A 257 -9.66 -10.70 20.00
CA ILE A 257 -9.89 -9.41 19.34
C ILE A 257 -8.80 -9.18 18.31
N ARG A 258 -9.20 -9.05 17.05
CA ARG A 258 -8.29 -8.75 15.95
C ARG A 258 -8.40 -7.29 15.56
N GLN A 259 -7.29 -6.59 15.63
CA GLN A 259 -7.15 -5.19 15.26
C GLN A 259 -7.06 -5.03 13.73
N MET A 260 -7.63 -3.96 13.17
CA MET A 260 -7.40 -3.53 11.77
C MET A 260 -7.13 -2.03 11.61
N ALA A 261 -7.17 -1.26 12.71
CA ALA A 261 -6.91 0.16 12.68
C ALA A 261 -5.41 0.47 12.59
N ASP A 262 -5.10 1.72 12.25
CA ASP A 262 -3.75 2.26 12.11
C ASP A 262 -3.06 2.50 13.47
N THR A 263 -3.68 2.06 14.58
CA THR A 263 -3.13 2.16 15.93
C THR A 263 -3.43 0.90 16.75
N PRO A 264 -2.70 0.67 17.86
CA PRO A 264 -2.83 -0.57 18.63
C PRO A 264 -3.99 -0.61 19.64
N TYR A 265 -4.90 0.37 19.67
CA TYR A 265 -5.78 0.55 20.84
C TYR A 265 -6.80 -0.58 21.04
N SER A 266 -7.33 -1.17 19.97
CA SER A 266 -8.21 -2.35 20.10
C SER A 266 -7.47 -3.58 20.67
N SER A 267 -6.20 -3.78 20.31
CA SER A 267 -5.36 -4.82 20.92
C SER A 267 -5.03 -4.51 22.39
N GLN A 268 -4.79 -3.24 22.73
CA GLN A 268 -4.56 -2.83 24.13
C GLN A 268 -5.80 -3.09 25.00
N THR A 269 -7.00 -2.74 24.52
CA THR A 269 -8.26 -3.02 25.21
C THR A 269 -8.44 -4.51 25.46
N ALA A 270 -8.18 -5.35 24.46
CA ALA A 270 -8.24 -6.80 24.61
C ALA A 270 -7.32 -7.30 25.73
N CYS A 271 -6.10 -6.77 25.84
CA CYS A 271 -5.14 -7.19 26.86
C CYS A 271 -5.43 -6.67 28.27
N GLN A 272 -6.40 -5.78 28.44
CA GLN A 272 -6.87 -5.36 29.76
C GLN A 272 -7.86 -6.36 30.36
N GLU A 273 -8.53 -7.18 29.53
CA GLU A 273 -9.51 -8.16 29.99
C GLU A 273 -8.88 -9.55 30.17
N PRO A 274 -8.89 -10.13 31.38
CA PRO A 274 -8.36 -11.46 31.61
C PRO A 274 -9.00 -12.54 30.73
N GLY A 275 -8.15 -13.35 30.08
CA GLY A 275 -8.60 -14.43 29.20
C GLY A 275 -9.06 -13.97 27.82
N VAL A 276 -8.87 -12.70 27.47
CA VAL A 276 -8.97 -12.19 26.10
C VAL A 276 -7.57 -12.04 25.53
N MET A 277 -7.41 -12.40 24.26
CA MET A 277 -6.17 -12.31 23.50
C MET A 277 -6.35 -11.37 22.31
N ALA A 278 -5.25 -10.75 21.89
CA ALA A 278 -5.22 -9.87 20.73
C ALA A 278 -4.58 -10.54 19.51
N ILE A 279 -4.87 -10.00 18.34
CA ILE A 279 -4.10 -10.22 17.11
C ILE A 279 -3.71 -8.84 16.60
N GLY A 280 -2.39 -8.61 16.54
CA GLY A 280 -1.84 -7.33 16.11
C GLY A 280 -1.83 -7.16 14.59
N TYR A 281 -1.76 -5.89 14.17
CA TYR A 281 -1.81 -5.51 12.77
C TYR A 281 -0.93 -4.29 12.51
N GLY A 282 -0.19 -4.34 11.40
CA GLY A 282 0.62 -3.28 10.83
C GLY A 282 1.99 -3.02 11.48
N THR A 283 2.04 -2.96 12.81
CA THR A 283 3.28 -2.83 13.60
C THR A 283 3.21 -3.78 14.79
N ASP A 284 4.35 -4.39 15.18
CA ASP A 284 4.42 -5.25 16.36
C ASP A 284 3.81 -4.56 17.59
N VAL A 285 2.66 -5.09 18.02
CA VAL A 285 1.86 -4.50 19.10
C VAL A 285 2.30 -5.01 20.47
N THR A 286 3.18 -6.01 20.54
CA THR A 286 3.60 -6.66 21.79
C THR A 286 4.05 -5.68 22.88
N PRO A 287 4.78 -4.58 22.58
CA PRO A 287 5.14 -3.59 23.59
C PRO A 287 3.95 -2.91 24.28
N TYR A 288 2.78 -2.89 23.64
CA TYR A 288 1.57 -2.21 24.11
C TYR A 288 0.45 -3.17 24.48
N ALA A 289 0.41 -4.33 23.83
CA ALA A 289 -0.61 -5.36 23.94
C ALA A 289 0.06 -6.74 24.10
N PRO A 290 0.63 -7.05 25.28
CA PRO A 290 1.43 -8.25 25.51
C PRO A 290 0.63 -9.58 25.49
N CYS A 291 -0.70 -9.51 25.45
CA CYS A 291 -1.58 -10.66 25.23
C CYS A 291 -1.77 -11.00 23.74
N SER A 292 -1.20 -10.21 22.82
CA SER A 292 -1.24 -10.49 21.39
C SER A 292 -0.60 -11.85 21.12
N LEU A 293 -1.19 -12.66 20.24
CA LEU A 293 -0.63 -13.96 19.84
C LEU A 293 0.49 -13.79 18.81
N VAL A 294 0.26 -12.93 17.83
CA VAL A 294 1.15 -12.61 16.73
C VAL A 294 0.65 -11.33 16.06
N THR A 295 1.55 -10.61 15.38
CA THR A 295 1.24 -9.46 14.54
C THR A 295 1.56 -9.76 13.08
N ASN A 296 0.61 -9.44 12.20
CA ASN A 296 0.90 -9.22 10.77
C ASN A 296 1.53 -7.82 10.61
N GLU A 297 2.84 -7.72 10.41
CA GLU A 297 3.58 -6.46 10.36
C GLU A 297 3.95 -6.04 8.92
N TRP A 298 3.80 -4.75 8.64
CA TRP A 298 4.15 -4.14 7.36
C TRP A 298 5.63 -3.76 7.30
N ASN A 299 6.38 -4.32 6.36
CA ASN A 299 7.81 -4.07 6.22
C ASN A 299 8.11 -3.28 4.93
N TRP A 300 8.01 -1.95 5.03
CA TRP A 300 8.22 -1.05 3.88
C TRP A 300 9.69 -0.86 3.49
N GLY A 301 10.62 -1.17 4.39
CA GLY A 301 12.04 -0.87 4.24
C GLY A 301 12.70 -1.51 3.00
N PRO A 302 12.50 -2.81 2.73
CA PRO A 302 13.01 -3.46 1.51
C PRO A 302 12.58 -2.73 0.23
N TYR A 303 11.33 -2.28 0.16
CA TYR A 303 10.83 -1.50 -0.97
C TYR A 303 11.56 -0.16 -1.08
N TYR A 304 11.61 0.63 0.00
CA TYR A 304 12.26 1.95 -0.01
C TYR A 304 13.74 1.90 -0.35
N VAL A 305 14.47 0.94 0.23
CA VAL A 305 15.88 0.70 -0.07
C VAL A 305 16.07 0.43 -1.55
N THR A 306 15.28 -0.48 -2.12
CA THR A 306 15.36 -0.85 -3.53
C THR A 306 15.07 0.34 -4.45
N ARG A 307 13.97 1.06 -4.21
CA ARG A 307 13.56 2.19 -5.07
C ARG A 307 14.56 3.34 -5.05
N ILE A 308 15.13 3.65 -3.89
CA ILE A 308 16.13 4.71 -3.77
C ILE A 308 17.46 4.29 -4.42
N GLN A 309 17.86 3.02 -4.30
CA GLN A 309 19.03 2.51 -5.00
C GLN A 309 18.86 2.57 -6.53
N GLU A 310 17.70 2.20 -7.05
CA GLU A 310 17.39 2.31 -8.48
C GLU A 310 17.39 3.76 -8.97
N ALA A 311 16.86 4.69 -8.17
CA ALA A 311 16.88 6.11 -8.48
C ALA A 311 18.32 6.65 -8.52
N LEU A 312 19.13 6.33 -7.49
CA LEU A 312 20.56 6.66 -7.42
C LEU A 312 21.35 6.05 -8.59
N ALA A 313 20.98 4.87 -9.07
CA ALA A 313 21.62 4.21 -10.20
C ALA A 313 21.12 4.70 -11.57
N GLY A 314 20.07 5.52 -11.62
CA GLY A 314 19.41 5.94 -12.86
C GLY A 314 18.69 4.79 -13.58
N THR A 315 18.35 3.71 -12.86
CA THR A 315 17.67 2.53 -13.39
C THR A 315 16.21 2.44 -12.97
N TRP A 316 15.74 3.40 -12.15
CA TRP A 316 14.35 3.49 -11.73
C TRP A 316 13.40 3.52 -12.94
N LYS A 317 12.34 2.73 -12.85
CA LYS A 317 11.25 2.70 -13.82
C LYS A 317 9.91 2.72 -13.10
N PRO A 318 8.89 3.37 -13.68
CA PRO A 318 7.57 3.41 -13.10
C PRO A 318 6.95 2.02 -13.11
N HIS A 319 6.27 1.66 -12.01
CA HIS A 319 5.52 0.41 -11.90
C HIS A 319 4.29 0.56 -11.00
N ASP A 320 3.43 -0.45 -11.02
CA ASP A 320 2.38 -0.67 -10.03
C ASP A 320 2.79 -1.91 -9.23
N TRP A 321 3.39 -1.70 -8.06
CA TRP A 321 3.99 -2.76 -7.25
C TRP A 321 3.03 -3.25 -6.17
N TRP A 322 2.88 -4.55 -6.05
CA TRP A 322 2.11 -5.18 -4.98
C TRP A 322 2.82 -6.42 -4.46
N GLY A 323 3.55 -6.28 -3.36
CA GLY A 323 4.43 -7.32 -2.82
C GLY A 323 3.96 -7.88 -1.49
N GLY A 324 4.17 -9.18 -1.28
CA GLY A 324 3.85 -9.89 -0.05
C GLY A 324 5.07 -10.46 0.65
N PHE A 325 4.93 -11.68 1.18
CA PHE A 325 6.01 -12.42 1.83
C PHE A 325 7.22 -12.65 0.90
N GLU A 326 7.00 -12.83 -0.40
CA GLU A 326 8.07 -13.04 -1.39
C GLU A 326 9.01 -11.84 -1.51
N ALA A 327 8.48 -10.65 -1.27
CA ALA A 327 9.24 -9.39 -1.31
C ALA A 327 9.70 -8.94 0.09
N ASP A 328 9.51 -9.77 1.11
CA ASP A 328 9.71 -9.42 2.53
C ASP A 328 8.93 -8.17 2.97
N ALA A 329 7.81 -7.89 2.29
CA ALA A 329 7.00 -6.69 2.50
C ALA A 329 5.97 -6.86 3.63
N VAL A 330 5.70 -8.11 3.99
CA VAL A 330 4.85 -8.52 5.11
C VAL A 330 5.65 -9.52 5.93
N VAL A 331 5.62 -9.40 7.25
CA VAL A 331 6.31 -10.31 8.18
C VAL A 331 5.42 -10.63 9.37
N MET A 332 5.57 -11.83 9.94
CA MET A 332 4.89 -12.20 11.18
C MET A 332 5.79 -11.87 12.37
N ALA A 333 5.43 -10.87 13.16
CA ALA A 333 6.19 -10.34 14.28
C ALA A 333 5.48 -10.61 15.62
N GLY A 334 6.17 -10.34 16.74
CA GLY A 334 5.54 -10.36 18.07
C GLY A 334 4.99 -11.72 18.51
N TRP A 335 5.61 -12.83 18.09
CA TRP A 335 5.16 -14.17 18.47
C TRP A 335 5.14 -14.35 19.99
N ASN A 336 3.97 -14.66 20.55
CA ASN A 336 3.83 -14.90 21.98
C ASN A 336 4.17 -16.33 22.34
N GLU A 337 5.43 -16.57 22.69
CA GLU A 337 5.96 -17.91 22.98
C GLU A 337 5.25 -18.65 24.12
N LYS A 338 4.47 -17.95 24.96
CA LYS A 338 3.67 -18.56 26.04
C LYS A 338 2.31 -19.05 25.57
N LEU A 339 1.74 -18.41 24.56
CA LEU A 339 0.39 -18.67 24.06
C LEU A 339 0.38 -19.38 22.71
N VAL A 340 1.47 -19.27 21.95
CA VAL A 340 1.67 -19.93 20.66
C VAL A 340 2.72 -21.02 20.81
N PRO A 341 2.33 -22.30 20.86
CA PRO A 341 3.26 -23.42 20.88
C PRO A 341 4.20 -23.43 19.67
N ALA A 342 5.41 -23.96 19.86
CA ALA A 342 6.44 -23.97 18.83
C ALA A 342 6.00 -24.70 17.56
N GLU A 343 5.20 -25.75 17.69
CA GLU A 343 4.63 -26.50 16.56
C GLU A 343 3.62 -25.69 15.76
N VAL A 344 2.83 -24.82 16.40
CA VAL A 344 1.88 -23.93 15.73
C VAL A 344 2.64 -22.85 14.97
N ARG A 345 3.68 -22.28 15.58
CA ARG A 345 4.57 -21.32 14.92
C ARG A 345 5.29 -21.94 13.73
N ALA A 346 5.85 -23.14 13.87
CA ALA A 346 6.54 -23.82 12.78
C ALA A 346 5.60 -24.11 11.60
N ALA A 347 4.36 -24.53 11.87
CA ALA A 347 3.36 -24.73 10.82
C ALA A 347 2.97 -23.42 10.12
N ALA A 348 2.85 -22.32 10.87
CA ALA A 348 2.63 -20.98 10.30
C ALA A 348 3.82 -20.51 9.44
N GLU A 349 5.06 -20.74 9.89
CA GLU A 349 6.28 -20.44 9.12
C GLU A 349 6.35 -21.29 7.83
N GLN A 350 5.87 -22.54 7.86
CA GLN A 350 5.74 -23.35 6.66
C GLN A 350 4.73 -22.76 5.66
N ILE A 351 3.57 -22.25 6.13
CA ILE A 351 2.62 -21.56 5.25
C ILE A 351 3.25 -20.33 4.60
N ILE A 352 4.06 -19.56 5.34
CA ILE A 352 4.80 -18.43 4.77
C ILE A 352 5.73 -18.92 3.66
N ALA A 353 6.48 -20.01 3.89
CA ALA A 353 7.35 -20.60 2.88
C ALA A 353 6.56 -21.08 1.64
N ASP A 354 5.39 -21.69 1.85
CA ASP A 354 4.52 -22.15 0.78
C ASP A 354 3.99 -20.95 -0.04
N ILE A 355 3.59 -19.85 0.62
CA ILE A 355 3.15 -18.62 -0.07
C ILE A 355 4.29 -18.07 -0.93
N LYS A 356 5.53 -18.00 -0.39
CA LYS A 356 6.71 -17.61 -1.16
C LYS A 356 6.99 -18.54 -2.34
N ALA A 357 6.63 -19.82 -2.21
CA ALA A 357 6.74 -20.83 -3.27
C ALA A 357 5.55 -20.85 -4.26
N GLY A 358 4.53 -20.02 -4.05
CA GLY A 358 3.39 -19.85 -4.95
C GLY A 358 2.06 -20.42 -4.45
N PHE A 359 1.93 -20.81 -3.17
CA PHE A 359 0.61 -21.05 -2.56
C PHE A 359 -0.18 -19.75 -2.51
N GLU A 360 -1.43 -19.78 -2.97
CA GLU A 360 -2.31 -18.64 -3.09
C GLU A 360 -3.50 -18.81 -2.13
N PRO A 361 -3.62 -17.99 -1.06
CA PRO A 361 -4.67 -18.13 -0.05
C PRO A 361 -6.10 -18.05 -0.57
N PHE A 362 -6.31 -17.38 -1.71
CA PHE A 362 -7.62 -17.10 -2.29
C PHE A 362 -7.94 -18.02 -3.48
N CYS A 363 -7.67 -19.32 -3.32
CA CYS A 363 -8.02 -20.36 -4.28
C CYS A 363 -9.23 -21.18 -3.82
N GLY A 364 -10.06 -21.57 -4.78
CA GLY A 364 -11.25 -22.39 -4.61
C GLY A 364 -10.97 -23.81 -4.14
N PRO A 365 -11.95 -24.47 -3.49
CA PRO A 365 -13.33 -24.02 -3.36
C PRO A 365 -13.50 -22.95 -2.26
N LEU A 366 -14.00 -21.77 -2.64
CA LEU A 366 -14.36 -20.69 -1.72
C LEU A 366 -15.79 -20.26 -1.98
N SER A 367 -16.45 -19.80 -0.93
CA SER A 367 -17.82 -19.37 -1.02
C SER A 367 -18.07 -18.21 -0.07
N GLY A 368 -18.93 -17.28 -0.47
CA GLY A 368 -19.21 -16.08 0.32
C GLY A 368 -20.40 -15.29 -0.18
N THR A 369 -20.62 -14.13 0.42
CA THR A 369 -21.80 -13.30 0.20
C THR A 369 -21.38 -11.84 0.07
N GLY A 370 -21.95 -11.17 -0.92
CA GLY A 370 -21.85 -9.72 -1.09
C GLY A 370 -23.23 -9.13 -1.35
N LEU A 371 -23.26 -7.86 -1.76
CA LEU A 371 -24.48 -7.18 -2.17
C LEU A 371 -24.49 -6.96 -3.69
N ASN A 372 -25.68 -6.96 -4.29
CA ASN A 372 -25.89 -6.40 -5.62
C ASN A 372 -26.22 -4.89 -5.54
N PRO A 373 -26.28 -4.16 -6.67
CA PRO A 373 -26.63 -2.73 -6.68
C PRO A 373 -27.97 -2.37 -6.03
N ASP A 374 -28.90 -3.34 -5.89
CA ASP A 374 -30.18 -3.18 -5.19
C ASP A 374 -30.10 -3.48 -3.68
N ASN A 375 -28.88 -3.63 -3.13
CA ASN A 375 -28.60 -4.03 -1.74
C ASN A 375 -29.22 -5.38 -1.32
N LYS A 376 -29.38 -6.30 -2.27
CA LYS A 376 -29.77 -7.69 -1.99
C LYS A 376 -28.54 -8.56 -1.91
N GLU A 377 -28.55 -9.49 -0.95
CA GLU A 377 -27.49 -10.48 -0.82
C GLU A 377 -27.38 -11.34 -2.07
N VAL A 378 -26.14 -11.53 -2.54
CA VAL A 378 -25.80 -12.40 -3.66
C VAL A 378 -24.70 -13.36 -3.25
N ARG A 379 -24.86 -14.61 -3.67
CA ARG A 379 -23.88 -15.67 -3.44
C ARG A 379 -22.73 -15.55 -4.42
N ILE A 380 -21.51 -15.68 -3.90
CA ILE A 380 -20.27 -15.66 -4.67
C ILE A 380 -19.55 -16.98 -4.44
N GLU A 381 -19.07 -17.58 -5.52
CA GLU A 381 -18.42 -18.88 -5.53
C GLU A 381 -17.13 -18.80 -6.34
N VAL A 382 -16.03 -19.29 -5.77
CA VAL A 382 -14.76 -19.53 -6.48
C VAL A 382 -14.59 -21.05 -6.58
N PRO A 383 -14.74 -21.64 -7.78
CA PRO A 383 -14.73 -23.09 -7.93
C PRO A 383 -13.32 -23.67 -7.69
N GLN A 384 -13.27 -24.96 -7.35
CA GLN A 384 -12.02 -25.70 -7.21
C GLN A 384 -11.14 -25.55 -8.46
N GLY A 385 -9.84 -25.34 -8.26
CA GLY A 385 -8.87 -25.14 -9.34
C GLY A 385 -8.83 -23.72 -9.93
N LYS A 386 -9.65 -22.80 -9.42
CA LYS A 386 -9.58 -21.36 -9.74
C LYS A 386 -9.13 -20.57 -8.52
N CYS A 387 -8.53 -19.41 -8.74
CA CYS A 387 -8.17 -18.46 -7.70
C CYS A 387 -8.62 -17.05 -8.09
N LEU A 388 -8.75 -16.16 -7.11
CA LEU A 388 -8.95 -14.74 -7.37
C LEU A 388 -7.71 -14.17 -8.09
N THR A 389 -7.94 -13.30 -9.07
CA THR A 389 -6.87 -12.49 -9.67
C THR A 389 -6.48 -11.36 -8.72
N ASP A 390 -5.33 -10.73 -8.98
CA ASP A 390 -4.92 -9.54 -8.24
C ASP A 390 -5.96 -8.42 -8.36
N MET A 391 -6.62 -8.29 -9.51
CA MET A 391 -7.70 -7.32 -9.69
C MET A 391 -8.95 -7.68 -8.89
N ASP A 392 -9.35 -8.96 -8.85
CA ASP A 392 -10.48 -9.42 -8.04
C ASP A 392 -10.26 -9.11 -6.55
N LEU A 393 -9.03 -9.29 -6.06
CA LEU A 393 -8.62 -8.94 -4.71
C LEU A 393 -8.65 -7.41 -4.53
N LEU A 394 -8.02 -6.66 -5.43
CA LEU A 394 -7.98 -5.21 -5.36
C LEU A 394 -9.39 -4.59 -5.35
N THR A 395 -10.38 -5.20 -5.99
CA THR A 395 -11.77 -4.71 -6.01
C THR A 395 -12.73 -5.50 -5.11
N MET A 396 -12.22 -6.28 -4.15
CA MET A 396 -13.03 -7.18 -3.33
C MET A 396 -14.11 -6.47 -2.49
N GLN A 397 -15.38 -6.78 -2.75
CA GLN A 397 -16.54 -6.17 -2.08
C GLN A 397 -17.55 -7.23 -1.62
N TRP A 398 -17.05 -8.27 -0.98
CA TRP A 398 -17.85 -9.36 -0.43
C TRP A 398 -17.08 -10.06 0.68
N PHE A 399 -17.78 -10.82 1.51
CA PHE A 399 -17.16 -11.61 2.55
C PHE A 399 -17.24 -13.11 2.27
N VAL A 400 -16.15 -13.83 2.58
CA VAL A 400 -16.17 -15.29 2.63
C VAL A 400 -17.10 -15.78 3.74
N ASP A 401 -17.56 -17.02 3.65
CA ASP A 401 -18.33 -17.65 4.71
C ASP A 401 -17.61 -17.59 6.06
N GLY A 402 -18.37 -17.43 7.13
CA GLY A 402 -17.85 -17.28 8.49
C GLY A 402 -17.69 -15.83 8.94
N VAL A 403 -17.67 -14.85 8.04
CA VAL A 403 -17.71 -13.43 8.42
C VAL A 403 -19.14 -13.00 8.77
N LYS A 404 -19.27 -12.18 9.82
CA LYS A 404 -20.52 -11.58 10.29
C LYS A 404 -20.34 -10.09 10.50
N GLY A 405 -21.07 -9.26 9.76
CA GLY A 405 -21.01 -7.82 9.87
C GLY A 405 -21.83 -7.16 8.77
N GLU A 406 -21.82 -5.84 8.75
CA GLU A 406 -22.34 -5.10 7.61
C GLU A 406 -21.45 -5.36 6.39
N TYR A 407 -22.06 -5.78 5.28
CA TYR A 407 -21.34 -6.03 4.04
C TYR A 407 -20.79 -4.73 3.45
N PRO A 408 -19.66 -4.79 2.73
CA PRO A 408 -19.20 -3.68 1.93
C PRO A 408 -20.23 -3.27 0.86
N SER A 409 -20.11 -2.03 0.39
CA SER A 409 -20.96 -1.53 -0.70
C SER A 409 -20.84 -2.42 -1.93
N PRO A 410 -21.94 -2.61 -2.68
CA PRO A 410 -21.93 -3.47 -3.85
C PRO A 410 -21.01 -2.94 -4.95
N PRO A 411 -20.43 -3.83 -5.78
CA PRO A 411 -19.68 -3.41 -6.94
C PRO A 411 -20.58 -2.78 -8.01
N PRO A 412 -20.00 -2.04 -8.97
CA PRO A 412 -20.73 -1.52 -10.11
C PRO A 412 -21.54 -2.61 -10.81
N GLU A 413 -22.69 -2.22 -11.36
CA GLU A 413 -23.57 -3.15 -12.08
C GLU A 413 -22.80 -3.92 -13.17
N GLY A 414 -22.98 -5.23 -13.20
CA GLY A 414 -22.31 -6.11 -14.16
C GLY A 414 -20.89 -6.53 -13.80
N HIS A 415 -20.35 -6.12 -12.65
CA HIS A 415 -19.07 -6.64 -12.15
C HIS A 415 -19.12 -8.17 -12.00
N LYS A 416 -18.05 -8.83 -12.43
CA LYS A 416 -17.85 -10.28 -12.34
C LYS A 416 -16.42 -10.54 -11.95
N LEU A 417 -16.20 -11.59 -11.15
CA LEU A 417 -14.87 -12.08 -10.87
C LEU A 417 -14.22 -12.61 -12.15
N GLU A 418 -12.97 -12.20 -12.39
CA GLU A 418 -12.20 -12.62 -13.56
C GLU A 418 -11.67 -14.05 -13.38
N LEU A 419 -11.15 -14.35 -12.19
CA LEU A 419 -10.52 -15.61 -11.80
C LEU A 419 -9.31 -16.03 -12.68
N LYS A 420 -8.30 -16.61 -12.03
CA LYS A 420 -7.15 -17.27 -12.69
C LYS A 420 -7.14 -18.77 -12.40
N ASP A 421 -6.45 -19.54 -13.22
CA ASP A 421 -6.16 -20.95 -12.90
C ASP A 421 -5.25 -21.04 -11.67
N ALA A 422 -5.49 -22.04 -10.84
CA ALA A 422 -4.61 -22.31 -9.72
C ALA A 422 -3.20 -22.72 -10.21
N PRO A 423 -2.14 -22.32 -9.48
CA PRO A 423 -0.78 -22.76 -9.77
C PRO A 423 -0.70 -24.29 -9.87
N THR A 424 0.07 -24.83 -10.82
CA THR A 424 0.23 -26.28 -11.03
C THR A 424 1.72 -26.69 -10.93
N PRO A 425 2.08 -27.68 -10.10
CA PRO A 425 1.20 -28.34 -9.13
C PRO A 425 0.73 -27.32 -8.09
N VAL A 426 -0.50 -27.49 -7.57
CA VAL A 426 -0.93 -26.69 -6.41
C VAL A 426 0.07 -27.01 -5.32
N PRO A 427 0.90 -26.05 -4.86
CA PRO A 427 1.82 -26.30 -3.76
C PRO A 427 0.93 -26.69 -2.58
N THR A 428 0.92 -27.98 -2.29
CA THR A 428 0.22 -28.50 -1.13
C THR A 428 1.18 -28.25 0.03
N PRO A 429 0.71 -27.68 1.14
CA PRO A 429 1.48 -27.69 2.37
C PRO A 429 1.93 -29.13 2.60
N ALA A 430 3.23 -29.35 2.82
CA ALA A 430 3.79 -30.68 2.94
C ALA A 430 2.95 -31.50 3.94
N GLU A 431 2.32 -32.57 3.48
CA GLU A 431 1.71 -33.56 4.36
C GLU A 431 2.84 -34.12 5.24
N GLN A 432 2.80 -33.83 6.55
CA GLN A 432 3.64 -34.47 7.55
C GLN A 432 2.89 -35.61 8.22
#